data_AF-A0AAU0L2X0-F1
#
_entry.id   AF-A0AAU0L2X0-F1
#
_cell.length_a   1.000
_cell.length_b   1.000
_cell.length_c   1.000
_cell.angle_alpha   90.00
_cell.angle_beta   90.00
_cell.angle_gamma   90.00
#
_symmetry.space_group_name_H-M   'P 1'
#
loop_
_entity.id
_entity.type
_entity.pdbx_description
1 polymer ?
#
loop_
_entity_poly.entity_id
_entity_poly.type
_entity_poly.pdbx_seq_one_letter_code
_entity_poly.pdbx_strand_id
1 'polypeptide(L)' 'MFEEFNSFLDVEYIGEYNKEAQLVKLYNSLNEELIHIEGTYQWLLPSTGVTYFVETDYIS' A
#
# COMPACT_ATOMS: atom_id res chain seq x y z
N MET A 1 -5.68 -34.96 -1.29
CA MET A 1 -4.74 -33.84 -1.15
C MET A 1 -5.60 -32.64 -0.81
N PHE A 2 -5.33 -31.99 0.33
CA PHE A 2 -5.92 -30.69 0.59
C PHE A 2 -5.32 -29.75 -0.45
N GLU A 3 -6.12 -29.33 -1.42
CA GLU A 3 -5.77 -28.17 -2.24
C GLU A 3 -5.65 -27.02 -1.26
N GLU A 4 -4.40 -26.64 -0.97
CA GLU A 4 -4.08 -25.41 -0.29
C GLU A 4 -4.68 -24.30 -1.14
N PHE A 5 -5.86 -23.83 -0.72
CA PHE A 5 -6.44 -22.58 -1.16
C PHE A 5 -5.39 -21.51 -0.86
N ASN A 6 -4.52 -21.25 -1.83
CA ASN A 6 -3.74 -20.04 -1.95
C ASN A 6 -4.72 -18.90 -2.29
N SER A 7 -5.69 -18.67 -1.40
CA SER A 7 -6.35 -17.39 -1.26
C SER A 7 -5.37 -16.45 -0.58
N PHE A 8 -4.24 -16.20 -1.21
CA PHE A 8 -3.65 -14.88 -1.11
C PHE A 8 -4.72 -13.98 -1.71
N LEU A 9 -5.53 -13.35 -0.85
CA LEU A 9 -6.30 -12.20 -1.27
C LEU A 9 -5.31 -11.33 -2.05
N ASP A 10 -5.59 -11.07 -3.32
CA ASP A 10 -4.78 -10.16 -4.12
C ASP A 10 -4.68 -8.88 -3.30
N VAL A 11 -3.48 -8.61 -2.78
CA VAL A 11 -3.25 -7.49 -1.88
C VAL A 11 -3.16 -6.26 -2.76
N GLU A 12 -4.32 -5.72 -3.11
CA GLU A 12 -4.45 -4.52 -3.92
C GLU A 12 -4.41 -3.27 -3.04
N TYR A 13 -3.68 -2.27 -3.52
CA TYR A 13 -3.64 -0.94 -2.93
C TYR A 13 -3.96 0.11 -3.98
N ILE A 14 -4.65 1.16 -3.55
CA ILE A 14 -5.02 2.31 -4.38
C ILE A 14 -4.26 3.54 -3.87
N GLY A 15 -3.48 4.15 -4.76
CA GLY A 15 -2.73 5.36 -4.46
C GLY A 15 -3.34 6.61 -5.10
N GLU A 16 -3.47 7.70 -4.33
CA GLU A 16 -3.74 9.05 -4.87
C GLU A 16 -2.42 9.81 -5.01
N TYR A 17 -2.21 10.42 -6.18
CA TYR A 17 -1.01 11.18 -6.49
C TYR A 17 -1.32 12.67 -6.65
N ASN A 18 -0.41 13.53 -6.21
CA ASN A 18 -0.51 14.97 -6.45
C ASN A 18 -0.03 15.35 -7.87
N LYS A 19 -0.05 16.66 -8.18
CA LYS A 19 0.39 17.20 -9.49
C LYS A 19 1.88 17.00 -9.80
N GLU A 20 2.67 16.73 -8.77
CA GLU A 20 4.12 16.49 -8.85
C GLU A 20 4.43 14.98 -8.91
N ALA A 21 3.40 14.15 -9.13
CA ALA A 21 3.49 12.68 -9.16
C ALA A 21 3.96 12.05 -7.84
N GLN A 22 3.77 12.73 -6.71
CA GLN A 22 4.06 12.17 -5.39
C GLN A 22 2.81 11.47 -4.85
N LEU A 23 2.99 10.26 -4.32
CA LEU A 23 1.95 9.53 -3.61
C LEU A 23 1.58 10.27 -2.32
N VAL A 24 0.34 10.72 -2.21
CA VAL A 24 -0.15 11.49 -1.04
C VAL A 24 -1.11 10.71 -0.16
N LYS A 25 -1.78 9.68 -0.70
CA LYS A 25 -2.63 8.77 0.07
C LYS A 25 -2.54 7.38 -0.49
N LEU A 26 -2.73 6.40 0.38
CA LEU A 26 -2.69 4.99 0.05
C LEU A 26 -3.79 4.26 0.80
N TYR A 27 -4.56 3.46 0.09
CA TYR A 27 -5.69 2.70 0.64
C TYR A 27 -5.51 1.22 0.34
N ASN A 28 -5.89 0.34 1.28
CA ASN A 28 -6.01 -1.09 1.00
C ASN A 28 -7.35 -1.42 0.31
N SER A 29 -7.54 -2.68 -0.05
CA SER A 29 -8.78 -3.19 -0.66
C SER A 29 -10.04 -3.05 0.22
N LEU A 30 -9.88 -2.81 1.52
CA LEU A 30 -10.97 -2.53 2.46
C LEU A 30 -11.22 -1.02 2.64
N ASN A 31 -10.59 -0.18 1.82
CA ASN A 31 -10.67 1.27 1.88
C ASN A 31 -10.16 1.87 3.21
N GLU A 32 -9.26 1.15 3.90
CA GLU A 32 -8.51 1.66 5.04
C GLU A 32 -7.32 2.49 4.55
N GLU A 33 -7.21 3.71 5.05
CA GLU A 33 -6.09 4.61 4.74
C GLU A 33 -4.84 4.20 5.51
N LEU A 34 -3.73 4.07 4.79
CA LEU A 34 -2.41 3.86 5.38
C LEU A 34 -1.82 5.21 5.81
N ILE A 35 -1.08 5.18 6.91
CA ILE A 35 -0.41 6.36 7.45
C ILE A 35 1.00 6.45 6.85
N HIS A 36 1.29 7.54 6.16
CA HIS A 36 2.64 7.82 5.69
C HIS A 36 3.58 8.09 6.88
N ILE A 37 4.74 7.44 6.88
CA ILE A 37 5.80 7.71 7.85
C ILE A 37 6.70 8.80 7.29
N GLU A 38 6.50 10.03 7.78
CA GLU A 38 7.24 11.23 7.37
C GLU A 38 8.76 11.03 7.31
N GLY A 39 9.38 11.51 6.24
CA GLY A 39 10.81 11.36 5.99
C GLY A 39 11.25 9.97 5.49
N THR A 40 10.30 9.07 5.19
CA THR A 40 10.57 7.73 4.66
C THR A 40 9.67 7.39 3.46
N TYR A 41 9.96 6.28 2.77
CA TYR A 41 9.08 5.69 1.74
C TYR A 41 8.11 4.64 2.32
N GLN A 42 7.83 4.71 3.62
CA GLN A 42 7.08 3.70 4.35
C GLN A 42 5.65 4.13 4.66
N TRP A 43 4.74 3.16 4.60
CA TRP A 43 3.31 3.33 4.86
C TRP A 43 2.84 2.28 5.86
N LEU A 44 2.23 2.71 6.95
CA LEU A 44 1.73 1.88 8.04
C LEU A 44 0.24 1.57 7.83
N LEU A 45 -0.12 0.29 7.87
CA LEU A 45 -1.51 -0.14 7.95
C LEU A 45 -1.97 -0.17 9.42
N PRO A 46 -2.84 0.76 9.88
CA PRO A 46 -3.13 0.94 11.30
C PRO A 46 -3.74 -0.29 11.97
N SER A 47 -4.65 -0.98 11.28
CA SER A 47 -5.37 -2.14 11.81
C SER A 47 -4.47 -3.33 12.17
N THR A 48 -3.34 -3.48 11.47
CA THR A 48 -2.45 -4.64 11.61
C THR A 48 -1.07 -4.28 12.15
N GLY A 49 -0.69 -3.00 12.11
CA GLY A 49 0.67 -2.54 12.42
C GLY A 49 1.72 -2.90 11.36
N VAL A 50 1.31 -3.51 10.24
CA VAL A 50 2.22 -3.89 9.16
C VAL A 50 2.67 -2.63 8.42
N THR A 51 3.96 -2.53 8.13
CA THR A 51 4.56 -1.43 7.39
C THR A 51 5.00 -1.90 6.01
N TYR A 52 4.65 -1.15 4.98
CA TYR A 52 4.98 -1.41 3.59
C TYR A 52 5.98 -0.36 3.08
N PHE A 53 6.92 -0.77 2.23
CA PHE A 53 7.74 0.16 1.45
C PHE A 53 7.06 0.36 0.11
N VAL A 54 6.80 1.61 -0.25
CA VAL A 54 6.12 1.96 -1.50
C VAL A 54 7.05 2.87 -2.30
N GLU A 55 7.69 2.28 -3.30
CA GLU A 55 8.54 2.99 -4.24
C GLU A 55 7.76 3.18 -5.54
N THR A 56 7.65 4.44 -5.97
CA THR A 56 7.08 4.75 -7.27
C THR A 56 8.20 4.63 -8.28
N ASP A 57 8.21 3.55 -9.05
CA ASP A 57 9.15 3.42 -10.17
C ASP A 57 8.97 4.64 -11.09
N TYR A 58 10.00 5.47 -11.19
CA TYR A 58 10.03 6.60 -12.11
C TYR A 58 10.04 6.00 -13.53
N ILE A 59 8.89 5.97 -14.20
CA ILE A 59 8.84 5.60 -15.62
C ILE A 59 9.37 6.82 -16.38
N SER A 60 10.67 6.77 -16.71
CA SER A 60 11.40 7.78 -17.49
C SER A 60 10.88 7.92 -18.92
#